data_AF-U6GSA2-F1
#
_entry.id   AF-U6GSA2-F1
#
_cell.length_a   1.000
_cell.length_b   1.000
_cell.length_c   1.000
_cell.angle_alpha   90.00
_cell.angle_beta   90.00
_cell.angle_gamma   90.00
#
_symmetry.space_group_name_H-M   'P 1'
#
loop_
_entity.id
_entity.type
_entity.pdbx_description
1 polymer ?
#
loop_
_entity_poly.entity_id
_entity_poly.type
_entity_poly.pdbx_seq_one_letter_code
_entity_poly.pdbx_strand_id
1 'polypeptide(L)'
;MGTLEFQQLVKTRQASDSALRFWYIRYRFMNPLTPFAPHQEGEFHFGEFLSERLSETLLHMVEVPISTWALFIPILLSLRPVFGFSPKPLVEFLVFAAGALLFFNLFIFWRLESVLNYHTPSSKEIDEYLQGLAQPRNSTELPVAPIEALPPVTRNGAICTLIRGARVMNAHESLFVLGPRGIPALRTLIQLSLSLHVVAVTAAAKLLISPHYQHVMFGVLGYWSGIAPLLVLFLSMGLFPSIATLFTVVSNLGSLASRQAIAASAQRLHLRQLERQFQILQFLRYKAETFFAAHPGRARDEIEEAKQLYDSLSPETQKGYQDIFHAFAELKEEPRIPLANIHKMIEAFALNERIPDCKEKAGQDLFDFLDEDADGYMTVDDLMDNLLGLKPAASEEEAKQLVAAMAHGVRGELVSFYQLATWIDEIEDRARSFHPKGSPTR
;
A
#
# COMPACT_ATOMS: atom_id res chain seq x y z
N MET A 1 6.79 -11.91 11.53
CA MET A 1 6.90 -13.33 11.92
C MET A 1 8.01 -14.01 11.13
N GLY A 2 9.08 -14.43 11.80
CA GLY A 2 10.21 -15.13 11.19
C GLY A 2 9.90 -16.61 10.90
N THR A 3 10.72 -17.25 10.06
CA THR A 3 10.61 -18.70 9.76
C THR A 3 10.70 -19.57 11.02
N LEU A 4 11.54 -19.18 11.98
CA LEU A 4 11.73 -19.88 13.26
C LEU A 4 10.51 -19.80 14.19
N GLU A 5 9.84 -18.65 14.25
CA GLU A 5 8.62 -18.46 15.05
C GLU A 5 7.46 -19.29 14.49
N PHE A 6 7.34 -19.33 13.16
CA PHE A 6 6.30 -20.13 12.49
C PHE A 6 6.57 -21.63 12.65
N GLN A 7 7.84 -22.06 12.60
CA GLN A 7 8.22 -23.44 12.90
C GLN A 7 7.83 -23.86 14.33
N GLN A 8 7.91 -22.96 15.31
CA GLN A 8 7.44 -23.27 16.67
C GLN A 8 5.92 -23.49 16.72
N LEU A 9 5.12 -22.66 16.03
CA LEU A 9 3.66 -22.85 15.93
C LEU A 9 3.24 -24.14 15.23
N VAL A 10 4.03 -24.56 14.23
CA VAL A 10 3.81 -25.82 13.52
C VAL A 10 4.15 -27.00 14.43
N LYS A 11 5.26 -26.92 15.18
CA LYS A 11 5.65 -27.94 16.17
C LYS A 11 4.59 -28.14 17.27
N THR A 12 3.87 -27.07 17.66
CA THR A 12 2.78 -27.18 18.64
C THR A 12 1.46 -27.66 18.04
N ARG A 13 1.39 -27.98 16.73
CA ARG A 13 0.17 -28.34 15.98
C ARG A 13 -0.95 -27.31 16.07
N GLN A 14 -0.61 -26.04 16.29
CA GLN A 14 -1.58 -24.95 16.40
C GLN A 14 -1.76 -24.17 15.09
N ALA A 15 -0.98 -24.48 14.05
CA ALA A 15 -1.08 -23.82 12.76
C ALA A 15 -2.37 -24.27 12.01
N SER A 16 -3.22 -23.31 11.66
CA SER A 16 -4.39 -23.58 10.81
C SER A 16 -3.97 -23.80 9.35
N ASP A 17 -4.80 -24.50 8.56
CA ASP A 17 -4.57 -24.69 7.12
C ASP A 17 -4.35 -23.36 6.38
N SER A 18 -5.10 -22.33 6.76
CA SER A 18 -4.97 -20.98 6.19
C SER A 18 -3.62 -20.34 6.51
N ALA A 19 -3.08 -20.57 7.71
CA ALA A 19 -1.78 -20.05 8.13
C ALA A 19 -0.64 -20.75 7.38
N LEU A 20 -0.72 -22.06 7.18
CA LEU A 20 0.25 -22.84 6.39
C LEU A 20 0.29 -22.37 4.93
N ARG A 21 -0.89 -22.18 4.32
CA ARG A 21 -1.01 -21.65 2.95
C ARG A 21 -0.45 -20.23 2.85
N PHE A 22 -0.76 -19.37 3.80
CA PHE A 22 -0.22 -18.00 3.84
C PHE A 22 1.30 -17.99 3.96
N TRP A 23 1.86 -18.82 4.85
CA TRP A 23 3.30 -18.96 5.00
C TRP A 23 3.95 -19.38 3.68
N TYR A 24 3.40 -20.39 2.98
CA TYR A 24 3.93 -20.87 1.71
C TYR A 24 3.90 -19.78 0.62
N ILE A 25 2.78 -19.05 0.50
CA ILE A 25 2.63 -17.94 -0.45
C ILE A 25 3.69 -16.87 -0.18
N ARG A 26 3.86 -16.48 1.09
CA ARG A 26 4.88 -15.50 1.49
C ARG A 26 6.29 -16.01 1.19
N TYR A 27 6.61 -17.25 1.56
CA TYR A 27 7.91 -17.86 1.32
C TYR A 27 8.27 -17.82 -0.18
N ARG A 28 7.33 -18.21 -1.04
CA ARG A 28 7.50 -18.21 -2.50
C ARG A 28 7.66 -16.80 -3.08
N PHE A 29 6.99 -15.81 -2.51
CA PHE A 29 7.15 -14.42 -2.94
C PHE A 29 8.56 -13.88 -2.62
N MET A 30 9.07 -14.18 -1.43
CA MET A 30 10.42 -13.76 -1.02
C MET A 30 11.51 -14.54 -1.77
N ASN A 31 11.25 -15.82 -2.08
CA ASN A 31 12.17 -16.73 -2.77
C ASN A 31 11.58 -17.22 -4.10
N PRO A 32 11.46 -16.35 -5.13
CA PRO A 32 10.90 -16.74 -6.41
C PRO A 32 11.84 -17.73 -7.12
N LEU A 33 11.28 -18.80 -7.67
CA LEU A 33 12.02 -19.71 -8.54
C LEU A 33 12.44 -18.92 -9.81
N THR A 34 13.69 -19.09 -10.24
CA THR A 34 14.35 -18.40 -11.36
C THR A 34 13.42 -18.17 -12.58
N PRO A 35 13.51 -17.03 -13.30
CA PRO A 35 14.67 -16.13 -13.45
C PRO A 35 14.64 -14.87 -12.56
N PHE A 36 13.88 -14.89 -11.47
CA PHE A 36 13.73 -13.72 -10.61
C PHE A 36 14.85 -13.63 -9.56
N ALA A 37 15.38 -12.42 -9.36
CA ALA A 37 16.26 -12.17 -8.23
C ALA A 37 15.44 -12.25 -6.93
N PRO A 38 15.95 -12.87 -5.87
CA PRO A 38 15.29 -12.84 -4.56
C PRO A 38 15.17 -11.40 -4.08
N HIS A 39 14.03 -11.07 -3.48
CA HIS A 39 13.84 -9.77 -2.83
C HIS A 39 14.57 -9.84 -1.49
N GLN A 40 15.50 -8.92 -1.21
CA GLN A 40 16.18 -8.89 0.08
C GLN A 40 15.19 -8.46 1.17
N GLU A 41 15.13 -9.22 2.27
CA GLU A 41 14.39 -8.84 3.48
C GLU A 41 15.01 -7.54 4.04
N GLY A 42 14.34 -6.40 3.83
CA GLY A 42 14.78 -5.09 4.29
C GLY A 42 14.41 -3.95 3.34
N GLU A 43 14.52 -4.16 2.03
CA GLU A 43 14.18 -3.15 1.01
C GLU A 43 12.70 -3.16 0.61
N PHE A 44 11.99 -4.27 0.90
CA PHE A 44 10.61 -4.48 0.47
C PHE A 44 9.71 -4.90 1.64
N HIS A 45 8.80 -4.01 2.03
CA HIS A 45 7.78 -4.31 3.04
C HIS A 45 6.60 -5.08 2.40
N PHE A 46 6.66 -6.41 2.47
CA PHE A 46 5.60 -7.29 1.95
C PHE A 46 4.20 -6.95 2.49
N GLY A 47 4.11 -6.52 3.76
CA GLY A 47 2.85 -6.08 4.36
C GLY A 47 2.26 -4.83 3.70
N GLU A 48 3.09 -3.84 3.38
CA GLU A 48 2.66 -2.62 2.70
C GLU A 48 2.22 -2.90 1.26
N PHE A 49 2.97 -3.75 0.56
CA PHE A 49 2.58 -4.21 -0.77
C PHE A 49 1.21 -4.90 -0.74
N LEU A 50 1.01 -5.83 0.20
CA LEU A 50 -0.27 -6.52 0.36
C LEU A 50 -1.38 -5.53 0.71
N SER A 51 -1.12 -4.55 1.57
CA SER A 51 -2.08 -3.51 1.94
C SER A 51 -2.48 -2.64 0.74
N GLU A 52 -1.52 -2.21 -0.08
CA GLU A 52 -1.78 -1.45 -1.31
C GLU A 52 -2.65 -2.26 -2.27
N ARG A 53 -2.29 -3.54 -2.51
CA ARG A 53 -3.00 -4.42 -3.45
C ARG A 53 -4.38 -4.82 -2.95
N LEU A 54 -4.52 -5.07 -1.65
CA LEU A 54 -5.79 -5.28 -0.98
C LEU A 54 -6.68 -4.05 -1.16
N SER A 55 -6.15 -2.86 -0.88
CA SER A 55 -6.90 -1.60 -0.98
C SER A 55 -7.36 -1.33 -2.41
N GLU A 56 -6.50 -1.53 -3.40
CA GLU A 56 -6.84 -1.39 -4.83
C GLU A 56 -7.93 -2.40 -5.24
N THR A 57 -7.81 -3.65 -4.80
CA THR A 57 -8.81 -4.70 -5.10
C THR A 57 -10.15 -4.39 -4.45
N LEU A 58 -10.16 -3.97 -3.18
CA LEU A 58 -11.38 -3.59 -2.46
C LEU A 58 -12.03 -2.37 -3.08
N LEU A 59 -11.26 -1.34 -3.42
CA LEU A 59 -11.74 -0.15 -4.12
C LEU A 59 -12.48 -0.55 -5.40
N HIS A 60 -11.86 -1.41 -6.22
CA HIS A 60 -12.47 -1.91 -7.43
C HIS A 60 -13.66 -2.85 -7.23
N MET A 61 -13.79 -3.51 -6.07
CA MET A 61 -14.99 -4.28 -5.74
C MET A 61 -16.15 -3.36 -5.37
N VAL A 62 -15.87 -2.24 -4.70
CA VAL A 62 -16.88 -1.24 -4.31
C VAL A 62 -17.30 -0.36 -5.47
N GLU A 63 -16.35 0.06 -6.31
CA GLU A 63 -16.61 0.83 -7.51
C GLU A 63 -17.36 -0.03 -8.54
N VAL A 64 -18.65 0.24 -8.71
CA VAL A 64 -19.47 -0.39 -9.74
C VAL A 64 -19.23 0.34 -11.06
N PRO A 65 -18.53 -0.27 -12.04
CA PRO A 65 -18.24 0.41 -13.29
C PRO A 65 -19.53 0.63 -14.09
N ILE A 66 -19.54 1.67 -14.95
CA ILE A 66 -20.70 2.02 -15.79
C ILE A 66 -21.15 0.82 -16.65
N SER A 67 -20.22 -0.04 -17.07
CA SER A 67 -20.53 -1.27 -17.80
C SER A 67 -21.39 -2.24 -16.99
N THR A 68 -21.15 -2.35 -15.68
CA THR A 68 -21.97 -3.17 -14.78
C THR A 68 -23.38 -2.56 -14.64
N TRP A 69 -23.48 -1.23 -14.53
CA TRP A 69 -24.78 -0.54 -14.54
C TRP A 69 -25.57 -0.77 -15.83
N ALA A 70 -24.90 -0.71 -16.99
CA ALA A 70 -25.51 -0.97 -18.28
C ALA A 70 -26.08 -2.39 -18.41
N LEU A 71 -25.48 -3.37 -17.72
CA LEU A 71 -25.98 -4.74 -17.64
C LEU A 71 -27.09 -4.90 -16.58
N PHE A 72 -26.98 -4.16 -15.48
CA PHE A 72 -27.90 -4.23 -14.35
C PHE A 72 -29.27 -3.61 -14.65
N ILE A 73 -29.32 -2.46 -15.34
CA ILE A 73 -30.57 -1.75 -15.64
C ILE A 73 -31.55 -2.63 -16.45
N PRO A 74 -31.15 -3.31 -17.54
CA PRO A 74 -32.05 -4.22 -18.26
C PRO A 74 -32.57 -5.38 -17.40
N ILE A 75 -31.73 -5.91 -16.49
CA ILE A 75 -32.14 -6.98 -15.57
C ILE A 75 -33.15 -6.47 -14.54
N LEU A 76 -32.97 -5.25 -14.04
CA LEU A 76 -33.98 -4.61 -13.19
C LEU A 76 -35.30 -4.38 -13.93
N LEU A 77 -35.23 -3.91 -15.18
CA LEU A 77 -36.42 -3.66 -16.01
C LEU A 77 -37.16 -4.96 -16.32
N SER A 78 -36.44 -6.08 -16.50
CA SER A 78 -37.05 -7.40 -16.74
C SER A 78 -37.74 -7.98 -15.51
N LEU A 79 -37.48 -7.46 -14.29
CA LEU A 79 -38.21 -7.84 -13.08
C LEU A 79 -39.58 -7.16 -12.95
N ARG A 80 -39.83 -6.06 -13.68
CA ARG A 80 -41.14 -5.38 -13.67
C ARG A 80 -42.31 -6.32 -14.00
N PRO A 81 -42.29 -7.12 -15.07
CA PRO A 81 -43.38 -8.06 -15.37
C PRO A 81 -43.57 -9.13 -14.30
N VAL A 82 -42.52 -9.51 -13.58
CA VAL A 82 -42.59 -10.52 -12.51
C VAL A 82 -43.53 -10.07 -11.39
N PHE A 83 -43.52 -8.78 -11.04
CA PHE A 83 -44.46 -8.25 -10.03
C PHE A 83 -45.93 -8.26 -10.49
N GLY A 84 -46.20 -8.48 -11.78
CA GLY A 84 -47.54 -8.69 -12.31
C GLY A 84 -48.03 -10.13 -12.18
N PHE A 85 -47.19 -11.06 -11.73
CA PHE A 85 -47.60 -12.46 -11.54
C PHE A 85 -48.60 -12.60 -10.39
N SER A 86 -49.49 -13.59 -10.53
CA SER A 86 -50.33 -14.01 -9.40
C SER A 86 -49.45 -14.54 -8.24
N PRO A 87 -49.95 -14.52 -6.98
CA PRO A 87 -49.11 -14.77 -5.81
C PRO A 87 -48.37 -16.12 -5.81
N LYS A 88 -49.00 -17.20 -6.27
CA LYS A 88 -48.38 -18.53 -6.33
C LYS A 88 -47.14 -18.60 -7.26
N PRO A 89 -47.24 -18.29 -8.58
CA PRO A 89 -46.08 -18.28 -9.47
C PRO A 89 -45.05 -17.20 -9.10
N LEU A 90 -45.46 -16.11 -8.46
CA LEU A 90 -44.53 -15.11 -7.92
C LEU A 90 -43.63 -15.70 -6.82
N VAL A 91 -44.22 -16.42 -5.87
CA VAL A 91 -43.47 -17.11 -4.81
C VAL A 91 -42.57 -18.20 -5.39
N GLU A 92 -43.08 -19.01 -6.30
CA GLU A 92 -42.28 -20.04 -7.00
C GLU A 92 -41.08 -19.40 -7.69
N PHE A 93 -41.29 -18.30 -8.44
CA PHE A 93 -40.22 -17.54 -9.07
C PHE A 93 -39.17 -17.06 -8.06
N LEU A 94 -39.58 -16.53 -6.92
CA LEU A 94 -38.65 -16.04 -5.89
C LEU A 94 -37.85 -17.15 -5.23
N VAL A 95 -38.46 -18.32 -4.97
CA VAL A 95 -37.74 -19.50 -4.46
C VAL A 95 -36.69 -19.95 -5.48
N PHE A 96 -37.07 -20.06 -6.77
CA PHE A 96 -36.13 -20.45 -7.82
C PHE A 96 -35.03 -19.40 -8.03
N ALA A 97 -35.35 -18.11 -8.00
CA ALA A 97 -34.38 -17.03 -8.13
C ALA A 97 -33.40 -17.00 -6.96
N ALA A 98 -33.87 -17.16 -5.72
CA ALA A 98 -33.02 -17.25 -4.54
C ALA A 98 -32.13 -18.49 -4.59
N GLY A 99 -32.68 -19.65 -4.97
CA GLY A 99 -31.92 -20.89 -5.14
C GLY A 99 -30.87 -20.79 -6.25
N ALA A 100 -31.20 -20.16 -7.37
CA ALA A 100 -30.25 -19.91 -8.46
C ALA A 100 -29.12 -18.98 -8.02
N LEU A 101 -29.42 -17.94 -7.24
CA LEU A 101 -28.41 -17.04 -6.66
C LEU A 101 -27.48 -17.78 -5.69
N LEU A 102 -28.03 -18.62 -4.81
CA LEU A 102 -27.23 -19.45 -3.91
C LEU A 102 -26.31 -20.39 -4.68
N PHE A 103 -26.85 -21.11 -5.68
CA PHE A 103 -26.06 -22.00 -6.51
C PHE A 103 -24.96 -21.25 -7.27
N PHE A 104 -25.27 -20.06 -7.80
CA PHE A 104 -24.29 -19.22 -8.47
C PHE A 104 -23.15 -18.78 -7.54
N ASN A 105 -23.47 -18.39 -6.31
CA ASN A 105 -22.47 -18.04 -5.30
C ASN A 105 -21.62 -19.24 -4.87
N LEU A 106 -22.23 -20.41 -4.68
CA LEU A 106 -21.50 -21.65 -4.41
C LEU A 106 -20.56 -22.01 -5.56
N PHE A 107 -20.99 -21.82 -6.81
CA PHE A 107 -20.15 -22.02 -7.98
C PHE A 107 -18.96 -21.04 -8.00
N ILE A 108 -19.18 -19.76 -7.72
CA ILE A 108 -18.10 -18.76 -7.61
C ILE A 108 -17.12 -19.16 -6.50
N PHE A 109 -17.64 -19.52 -5.33
CA PHE A 109 -16.85 -19.97 -4.18
C PHE A 109 -15.98 -21.17 -4.54
N TRP A 110 -16.60 -22.23 -5.06
CA TRP A 110 -15.91 -23.45 -5.50
C TRP A 110 -14.84 -23.16 -6.54
N ARG A 111 -15.14 -22.27 -7.51
CA ARG A 111 -14.16 -21.87 -8.53
C ARG A 111 -12.97 -21.13 -7.93
N LEU A 112 -13.19 -20.19 -7.03
CA LEU A 112 -12.12 -19.46 -6.34
C LEU A 112 -11.27 -20.38 -5.48
N GLU A 113 -11.90 -21.29 -4.74
CA GLU A 113 -11.21 -22.29 -3.92
C GLU A 113 -10.38 -23.24 -4.79
N SER A 114 -10.94 -23.70 -5.91
CA SER A 114 -10.21 -24.53 -6.89
C SER A 114 -8.98 -23.80 -7.41
N VAL A 115 -9.10 -22.53 -7.82
CA VAL A 115 -7.95 -21.72 -8.28
C VAL A 115 -6.92 -21.59 -7.16
N LEU A 116 -7.33 -21.29 -5.92
CA LEU A 116 -6.42 -21.20 -4.79
C LEU A 116 -5.66 -22.51 -4.53
N ASN A 117 -6.35 -23.65 -4.62
CA ASN A 117 -5.74 -24.97 -4.44
C ASN A 117 -4.71 -25.31 -5.54
N TYR A 118 -4.75 -24.66 -6.71
CA TYR A 118 -3.66 -24.78 -7.70
C TYR A 118 -2.41 -23.98 -7.31
N HIS A 119 -2.56 -22.91 -6.52
CA HIS A 119 -1.46 -22.03 -6.12
C HIS A 119 -0.69 -22.49 -4.90
N THR A 120 -1.30 -23.33 -4.06
CA THR A 120 -0.69 -23.82 -2.83
C THR A 120 -0.70 -25.34 -2.80
N PRO A 121 0.41 -26.00 -2.42
CA PRO A 121 0.41 -27.43 -2.13
C PRO A 121 -0.54 -27.75 -0.96
N SER A 122 -0.81 -29.04 -0.74
CA SER A 122 -1.71 -29.43 0.33
C SER A 122 -1.15 -28.98 1.69
N SER A 123 -2.03 -28.64 2.65
CA SER A 123 -1.56 -28.21 3.98
C SER A 123 -0.72 -29.28 4.68
N LYS A 124 -1.00 -30.56 4.39
CA LYS A 124 -0.21 -31.71 4.84
C LYS A 124 1.21 -31.69 4.30
N GLU A 125 1.39 -31.46 3.00
CA GLU A 125 2.73 -31.35 2.38
C GLU A 125 3.53 -30.19 2.97
N ILE A 126 2.88 -29.06 3.27
CA ILE A 126 3.53 -27.90 3.90
C ILE A 126 3.94 -28.23 5.35
N ASP A 127 3.06 -28.86 6.12
CA ASP A 127 3.33 -29.26 7.50
C ASP A 127 4.48 -30.28 7.57
N GLU A 128 4.46 -31.31 6.71
CA GLU A 128 5.54 -32.30 6.59
C GLU A 128 6.88 -31.66 6.23
N TYR A 129 6.89 -30.71 5.28
CA TYR A 129 8.09 -29.95 4.93
C TYR A 129 8.64 -29.15 6.11
N LEU A 130 7.78 -28.41 6.82
CA LEU A 130 8.19 -27.60 7.96
C LEU A 130 8.68 -28.43 9.14
N GLN A 131 8.08 -29.61 9.37
CA GLN A 131 8.57 -30.58 10.35
C GLN A 131 9.90 -31.21 9.91
N GLY A 132 10.08 -31.46 8.61
CA GLY A 132 11.31 -31.97 8.02
C GLY A 132 12.49 -31.00 8.18
N LEU A 133 12.27 -29.69 8.00
CA LEU A 133 13.29 -28.65 8.22
C LEU A 133 13.80 -28.59 9.66
N ALA A 134 13.01 -29.04 10.64
CA ALA A 134 13.45 -29.11 12.03
C ALA A 134 14.42 -30.27 12.29
N GLN A 135 14.61 -31.19 11.33
CA GLN A 135 15.49 -32.34 11.45
C GLN A 135 16.77 -32.13 10.62
N PRO A 136 17.96 -32.08 11.24
CA PRO A 136 19.22 -31.71 10.57
C PRO A 136 19.74 -32.70 9.51
N ARG A 137 19.01 -33.79 9.21
CA ARG A 137 19.45 -34.86 8.28
C ARG A 137 18.58 -35.04 7.04
N ASN A 138 17.44 -34.37 6.94
CA ASN A 138 16.56 -34.51 5.78
C ASN A 138 16.67 -33.25 4.91
N SER A 139 17.38 -33.33 3.79
CA SER A 139 17.22 -32.37 2.69
C SER A 139 15.81 -32.54 2.14
N THR A 140 14.87 -31.79 2.70
CA THR A 140 13.48 -31.79 2.24
C THR A 140 13.38 -30.77 1.12
N GLU A 141 12.97 -31.23 -0.06
CA GLU A 141 12.66 -30.35 -1.19
C GLU A 141 11.36 -29.59 -0.89
N LEU A 142 11.30 -28.32 -1.30
CA LEU A 142 10.11 -27.50 -1.13
C LEU A 142 8.95 -28.13 -1.90
N PRO A 143 7.75 -28.29 -1.30
CA PRO A 143 6.62 -28.83 -2.03
C PRO A 143 6.25 -27.91 -3.20
N VAL A 144 6.14 -28.50 -4.38
CA VAL A 144 5.85 -27.81 -5.64
C VAL A 144 4.36 -27.53 -5.75
N ALA A 145 3.98 -26.28 -6.01
CA ALA A 145 2.57 -25.97 -6.22
C ALA A 145 2.06 -26.58 -7.54
N PRO A 146 0.82 -27.09 -7.62
CA PRO A 146 0.28 -27.69 -8.84
C PRO A 146 0.34 -26.80 -10.09
N ILE A 147 0.27 -25.48 -9.91
CA ILE A 147 0.38 -24.50 -11.00
C ILE A 147 1.72 -24.55 -11.75
N GLU A 148 2.80 -24.99 -11.11
CA GLU A 148 4.14 -25.05 -11.73
C GLU A 148 4.28 -26.18 -12.75
N ALA A 149 3.44 -27.20 -12.64
CA ALA A 149 3.36 -28.27 -13.63
C ALA A 149 2.58 -27.86 -14.88
N LEU A 150 1.90 -26.71 -14.89
CA LEU A 150 1.10 -26.27 -16.03
C LEU A 150 1.99 -25.62 -17.11
N PRO A 151 1.94 -26.11 -18.35
CA PRO A 151 2.69 -25.50 -19.44
C PRO A 151 2.15 -24.10 -19.76
N PRO A 152 3.01 -23.13 -20.13
CA PRO A 152 2.54 -21.83 -20.60
C PRO A 152 1.69 -22.01 -21.87
N VAL A 153 0.51 -21.40 -21.89
CA VAL A 153 -0.41 -21.50 -23.05
C VAL A 153 0.01 -20.49 -24.12
N THR A 154 0.73 -20.97 -25.13
CA THR A 154 1.31 -20.15 -26.20
C THR A 154 0.45 -20.05 -27.46
N ARG A 155 -0.54 -20.94 -27.66
CA ARG A 155 -1.46 -20.89 -28.81
C ARG A 155 -2.90 -21.18 -28.40
N ASN A 156 -3.76 -20.18 -28.60
CA ASN A 156 -5.20 -20.32 -28.53
C ASN A 156 -5.74 -20.64 -29.93
N GLY A 157 -6.65 -21.62 -30.06
CA GLY A 157 -7.43 -21.81 -31.29
C GLY A 157 -8.32 -20.59 -31.59
N ALA A 158 -8.83 -20.46 -32.81
CA ALA A 158 -9.58 -19.27 -33.26
C ALA A 158 -10.79 -18.89 -32.37
N ILE A 159 -11.46 -19.87 -31.78
CA ILE A 159 -12.58 -19.64 -30.85
C ILE A 159 -12.06 -19.15 -29.48
N CYS A 160 -10.94 -19.72 -29.02
CA CYS A 160 -10.29 -19.28 -27.79
C CYS A 160 -9.67 -17.88 -27.93
N THR A 161 -9.17 -17.48 -29.10
CA THR A 161 -8.66 -16.12 -29.32
C THR A 161 -9.77 -15.07 -29.31
N LEU A 162 -10.96 -15.39 -29.81
CA LEU A 162 -12.13 -14.49 -29.75
C LEU A 162 -12.56 -14.24 -28.29
N ILE A 163 -12.61 -15.30 -27.48
CA ILE A 163 -13.15 -15.25 -26.11
C ILE A 163 -12.09 -14.80 -25.09
N ARG A 164 -10.87 -15.34 -25.18
CA ARG A 164 -9.76 -15.12 -24.22
C ARG A 164 -8.75 -14.08 -24.69
N GLY A 165 -8.78 -13.68 -25.95
CA GLY A 165 -7.80 -12.77 -26.55
C GLY A 165 -6.60 -13.52 -27.16
N ALA A 166 -5.84 -12.80 -28.00
CA ALA A 166 -4.67 -13.32 -28.72
C ALA A 166 -3.34 -13.21 -27.93
N ARG A 167 -3.38 -12.74 -26.68
CA ARG A 167 -2.19 -12.53 -25.84
C ARG A 167 -1.72 -13.86 -25.25
N VAL A 168 -0.40 -14.06 -25.16
CA VAL A 168 0.22 -15.16 -24.40
C VAL A 168 -0.24 -15.06 -22.95
N MET A 169 -0.72 -16.16 -22.40
CA MET A 169 -1.32 -16.21 -21.07
C MET A 169 -0.36 -16.79 -20.04
N ASN A 170 -0.31 -16.18 -18.86
CA ASN A 170 0.43 -16.74 -17.74
C ASN A 170 -0.30 -17.96 -17.17
N ALA A 171 0.42 -18.86 -16.47
CA ALA A 171 -0.16 -20.06 -15.85
C ALA A 171 -1.35 -19.72 -14.93
N HIS A 172 -1.26 -18.62 -14.18
CA HIS A 172 -2.36 -18.10 -13.36
C HIS A 172 -3.58 -17.70 -14.20
N GLU A 173 -3.38 -16.95 -15.28
CA GLU A 173 -4.47 -16.52 -16.16
C GLU A 173 -5.14 -17.71 -16.84
N SER A 174 -4.38 -18.78 -17.12
CA SER A 174 -4.89 -20.01 -17.73
C SER A 174 -5.91 -20.77 -16.87
N LEU A 175 -5.89 -20.55 -15.54
CA LEU A 175 -6.87 -21.14 -14.62
C LEU A 175 -8.25 -20.50 -14.75
N PHE A 176 -8.35 -19.31 -15.34
CA PHE A 176 -9.63 -18.64 -15.56
C PHE A 176 -10.22 -18.96 -16.92
N VAL A 177 -11.54 -19.16 -16.97
CA VAL A 177 -12.28 -19.49 -18.21
C VAL A 177 -12.06 -18.45 -19.31
N LEU A 178 -11.96 -17.16 -18.94
CA LEU A 178 -11.78 -16.03 -19.85
C LEU A 178 -10.32 -15.55 -19.93
N GLY A 179 -9.38 -16.32 -19.39
CA GLY A 179 -7.96 -16.03 -19.45
C GLY A 179 -7.57 -14.69 -18.81
N PRO A 180 -6.91 -13.77 -19.53
CA PRO A 180 -6.49 -12.47 -19.01
C PRO A 180 -7.67 -11.57 -18.61
N ARG A 181 -8.87 -11.82 -19.16
CA ARG A 181 -10.11 -11.14 -18.75
C ARG A 181 -10.83 -11.85 -17.61
N GLY A 182 -10.27 -12.95 -17.10
CA GLY A 182 -10.82 -13.79 -16.04
C GLY A 182 -11.10 -13.03 -14.75
N ILE A 183 -10.08 -12.36 -14.19
CA ILE A 183 -10.21 -11.63 -12.92
C ILE A 183 -11.23 -10.47 -13.03
N PRO A 184 -11.17 -9.59 -14.05
CA PRO A 184 -12.18 -8.54 -14.22
C PRO A 184 -13.59 -9.07 -14.43
N ALA A 185 -13.75 -10.18 -15.17
CA ALA A 185 -15.05 -10.80 -15.37
C ALA A 185 -15.57 -11.40 -14.07
N LEU A 186 -14.74 -12.11 -13.31
CA LEU A 186 -15.12 -12.69 -12.02
C LEU A 186 -15.52 -11.61 -11.01
N ARG A 187 -14.80 -10.47 -10.99
CA ARG A 187 -15.19 -9.28 -10.24
C ARG A 187 -16.59 -8.79 -10.63
N THR A 188 -16.84 -8.66 -11.93
CA THR A 188 -18.15 -8.24 -12.46
C THR A 188 -19.25 -9.23 -12.07
N LEU A 189 -18.98 -10.53 -12.08
CA LEU A 189 -19.92 -11.57 -11.65
C LEU A 189 -20.22 -11.49 -10.15
N ILE A 190 -19.21 -11.24 -9.31
CA ILE A 190 -19.40 -11.04 -7.86
C ILE A 190 -20.23 -9.78 -7.60
N GLN A 191 -19.92 -8.65 -8.25
CA GLN A 191 -20.68 -7.41 -8.15
C GLN A 191 -22.13 -7.57 -8.63
N LEU A 192 -22.32 -8.28 -9.75
CA LEU A 192 -23.65 -8.60 -10.27
C LEU A 192 -24.43 -9.47 -9.28
N SER A 193 -23.79 -10.48 -8.70
CA SER A 193 -24.41 -11.32 -7.67
C SER A 193 -24.87 -10.45 -6.48
N LEU A 194 -24.01 -9.59 -5.95
CA LEU A 194 -24.33 -8.72 -4.82
C LEU A 194 -25.51 -7.80 -5.16
N SER A 195 -25.50 -7.21 -6.35
CA SER A 195 -26.57 -6.33 -6.83
C SER A 195 -27.90 -7.08 -6.96
N LEU A 196 -27.87 -8.31 -7.50
CA LEU A 196 -29.06 -9.17 -7.58
C LEU A 196 -29.60 -9.55 -6.20
N HIS A 197 -28.74 -9.72 -5.19
CA HIS A 197 -29.20 -9.96 -3.83
C HIS A 197 -29.94 -8.75 -3.25
N VAL A 198 -29.41 -7.53 -3.45
CA VAL A 198 -30.10 -6.29 -3.01
C VAL A 198 -31.51 -6.24 -3.61
N VAL A 199 -31.63 -6.57 -4.90
CA VAL A 199 -32.92 -6.59 -5.60
C VAL A 199 -33.84 -7.69 -5.08
N ALA A 200 -33.33 -8.92 -4.91
CA ALA A 200 -34.12 -10.04 -4.41
C ALA A 200 -34.62 -9.80 -2.98
N VAL A 201 -33.76 -9.26 -2.10
CA VAL A 201 -34.13 -8.88 -0.73
C VAL A 201 -35.17 -7.76 -0.74
N THR A 202 -34.99 -6.73 -1.58
CA THR A 202 -35.96 -5.63 -1.70
C THR A 202 -37.32 -6.12 -2.21
N ALA A 203 -37.32 -7.01 -3.21
CA ALA A 203 -38.52 -7.63 -3.75
C ALA A 203 -39.24 -8.47 -2.69
N ALA A 204 -38.49 -9.33 -1.97
CA ALA A 204 -39.03 -10.15 -0.89
C ALA A 204 -39.59 -9.28 0.26
N ALA A 205 -38.86 -8.24 0.69
CA ALA A 205 -39.29 -7.30 1.71
C ALA A 205 -40.58 -6.57 1.30
N LYS A 206 -40.65 -6.09 0.06
CA LYS A 206 -41.86 -5.43 -0.48
C LYS A 206 -43.08 -6.35 -0.44
N LEU A 207 -42.91 -7.63 -0.77
CA LEU A 207 -44.00 -8.60 -0.70
C LEU A 207 -44.42 -8.92 0.74
N LEU A 208 -43.45 -8.99 1.64
CA LEU A 208 -43.72 -9.19 3.07
C LEU A 208 -44.39 -8.00 3.72
N ILE A 209 -44.18 -6.77 3.25
CA ILE A 209 -44.82 -5.56 3.80
C ILE A 209 -46.21 -5.36 3.19
N SER A 210 -46.44 -5.81 1.96
CA SER A 210 -47.71 -5.57 1.27
C SER A 210 -48.85 -6.44 1.83
N PRO A 211 -49.91 -5.84 2.40
CA PRO A 211 -50.99 -6.59 3.06
C PRO A 211 -51.74 -7.53 2.10
N HIS A 212 -51.82 -7.16 0.82
CA HIS A 212 -52.43 -8.02 -0.20
C HIS A 212 -51.68 -9.35 -0.38
N TYR A 213 -50.34 -9.31 -0.36
CA TYR A 213 -49.51 -10.50 -0.55
C TYR A 213 -49.32 -11.28 0.74
N GLN A 214 -49.31 -10.62 1.91
CA GLN A 214 -49.23 -11.28 3.21
C GLN A 214 -50.35 -12.33 3.40
N HIS A 215 -51.61 -11.96 3.12
CA HIS A 215 -52.74 -12.89 3.30
C HIS A 215 -52.59 -14.14 2.42
N VAL A 216 -52.14 -13.97 1.18
CA VAL A 216 -52.01 -15.09 0.24
C VAL A 216 -50.78 -15.96 0.56
N MET A 217 -49.66 -15.34 0.90
CA MET A 217 -48.44 -16.07 1.26
C MET A 217 -48.60 -16.85 2.55
N PHE A 218 -49.05 -16.21 3.63
CA PHE A 218 -49.14 -16.88 4.93
C PHE A 218 -50.39 -17.76 5.06
N GLY A 219 -51.52 -17.35 4.47
CA GLY A 219 -52.79 -18.05 4.60
C GLY A 219 -52.99 -19.19 3.60
N VAL A 220 -52.63 -19.00 2.33
CA VAL A 220 -52.94 -19.97 1.25
C VAL A 220 -51.76 -20.88 0.93
N LEU A 221 -50.55 -20.32 0.91
CA LEU A 221 -49.32 -21.05 0.58
C LEU A 221 -48.55 -21.57 1.81
N GLY A 222 -48.96 -21.13 3.01
CA GLY A 222 -48.35 -21.49 4.29
C GLY A 222 -47.10 -20.67 4.63
N TYR A 223 -46.78 -20.60 5.93
CA TYR A 223 -45.73 -19.74 6.48
C TYR A 223 -44.35 -19.89 5.82
N TRP A 224 -44.01 -21.11 5.38
CA TRP A 224 -42.73 -21.40 4.74
C TRP A 224 -42.55 -20.69 3.40
N SER A 225 -43.63 -20.34 2.71
CA SER A 225 -43.58 -19.68 1.40
C SER A 225 -42.94 -18.29 1.46
N GLY A 226 -43.07 -17.57 2.59
CA GLY A 226 -42.44 -16.27 2.82
C GLY A 226 -41.06 -16.35 3.44
N ILE A 227 -40.83 -17.33 4.30
CA ILE A 227 -39.58 -17.45 5.06
C ILE A 227 -38.50 -18.15 4.24
N ALA A 228 -38.85 -19.15 3.43
CA ALA A 228 -37.86 -19.94 2.68
C ALA A 228 -37.01 -19.11 1.69
N PRO A 229 -37.58 -18.21 0.84
CA PRO A 229 -36.77 -17.37 -0.04
C PRO A 229 -35.80 -16.47 0.73
N LEU A 230 -36.24 -15.89 1.86
CA LEU A 230 -35.38 -15.06 2.71
C LEU A 230 -34.25 -15.86 3.33
N LEU A 231 -34.53 -17.06 3.83
CA LEU A 231 -33.52 -17.93 4.44
C LEU A 231 -32.47 -18.36 3.40
N VAL A 232 -32.88 -18.69 2.18
CA VAL A 232 -31.97 -19.01 1.08
C VAL A 232 -31.12 -17.80 0.70
N LEU A 233 -31.72 -16.60 0.60
CA LEU A 233 -30.98 -15.36 0.33
C LEU A 233 -30.00 -15.03 1.45
N PHE A 234 -30.37 -15.29 2.72
CA PHE A 234 -29.49 -15.08 3.87
C PHE A 234 -28.30 -16.04 3.86
N LEU A 235 -28.53 -17.34 3.63
CA LEU A 235 -27.46 -18.32 3.47
C LEU A 235 -26.53 -17.95 2.31
N SER A 236 -27.10 -17.51 1.18
CA SER A 236 -26.33 -17.04 0.03
C SER A 236 -25.52 -15.79 0.33
N MET A 237 -26.08 -14.83 1.08
CA MET A 237 -25.35 -13.65 1.55
C MET A 237 -24.20 -14.02 2.50
N GLY A 238 -24.39 -15.05 3.33
CA GLY A 238 -23.36 -15.56 4.23
C GLY A 238 -22.09 -16.08 3.52
N LEU A 239 -22.15 -16.39 2.22
CA LEU A 239 -20.99 -16.81 1.44
C LEU A 239 -20.10 -15.65 0.98
N PHE A 240 -20.61 -14.42 0.92
CA PHE A 240 -19.87 -13.29 0.37
C PHE A 240 -18.57 -12.94 1.10
N PRO A 241 -18.51 -12.95 2.46
CA PRO A 241 -17.25 -12.72 3.15
C PRO A 241 -16.14 -13.68 2.70
N SER A 242 -16.48 -14.98 2.55
CA SER A 242 -15.55 -16.00 2.09
C SER A 242 -15.18 -15.81 0.62
N ILE A 243 -16.15 -15.54 -0.25
CA ILE A 243 -15.92 -15.24 -1.67
C ILE A 243 -15.01 -14.02 -1.83
N ALA A 244 -15.28 -12.93 -1.11
CA ALA A 244 -14.49 -11.70 -1.16
C ALA A 244 -13.05 -11.96 -0.68
N THR A 245 -12.89 -12.71 0.40
CA THR A 245 -11.56 -13.09 0.92
C THR A 245 -10.79 -13.91 -0.10
N LEU A 246 -11.39 -14.97 -0.65
CA LEU A 246 -10.75 -15.83 -1.65
C LEU A 246 -10.44 -15.06 -2.94
N PHE A 247 -11.37 -14.23 -3.43
CA PHE A 247 -11.17 -13.41 -4.62
C PHE A 247 -10.00 -12.44 -4.43
N THR A 248 -9.91 -11.81 -3.26
CA THR A 248 -8.82 -10.90 -2.91
C THR A 248 -7.47 -11.63 -2.90
N VAL A 249 -7.40 -12.80 -2.26
CA VAL A 249 -6.17 -13.60 -2.24
C VAL A 249 -5.77 -14.02 -3.65
N VAL A 250 -6.71 -14.56 -4.44
CA VAL A 250 -6.46 -15.05 -5.80
C VAL A 250 -6.03 -13.93 -6.75
N SER A 251 -6.69 -12.78 -6.71
CA SER A 251 -6.33 -11.62 -7.54
C SER A 251 -4.96 -11.05 -7.18
N ASN A 252 -4.64 -10.98 -5.87
CA ASN A 252 -3.34 -10.54 -5.40
C ASN A 252 -2.23 -11.56 -5.72
N LEU A 253 -2.49 -12.87 -5.67
CA LEU A 253 -1.54 -13.91 -6.09
C LEU A 253 -1.09 -13.75 -7.54
N GLY A 254 -2.01 -13.39 -8.44
CA GLY A 254 -1.66 -13.06 -9.83
C GLY A 254 -0.72 -11.86 -9.93
N SER A 255 -0.94 -10.84 -9.08
CA SER A 255 -0.07 -9.66 -9.02
C SER A 255 1.32 -9.97 -8.42
N LEU A 256 1.40 -10.88 -7.44
CA LEU A 256 2.64 -11.36 -6.83
C LEU A 256 3.53 -12.12 -7.82
N ALA A 257 2.96 -12.68 -8.89
CA ALA A 257 3.71 -13.33 -9.96
C ALA A 257 4.15 -12.36 -11.08
N SER A 258 3.67 -11.11 -11.08
CA SER A 258 3.90 -10.16 -12.16
C SER A 258 5.03 -9.16 -11.83
N ARG A 259 6.16 -9.27 -12.54
CA ARG A 259 7.32 -8.37 -12.40
C ARG A 259 6.96 -6.90 -12.56
N GLN A 260 6.03 -6.59 -13.47
CA GLN A 260 5.57 -5.23 -13.72
C GLN A 260 4.74 -4.69 -12.55
N ALA A 261 3.91 -5.54 -11.92
CA ALA A 261 3.11 -5.14 -10.78
C ALA A 261 3.97 -4.93 -9.53
N ILE A 262 4.99 -5.78 -9.32
CA ILE A 262 5.95 -5.61 -8.23
C ILE A 262 6.76 -4.33 -8.43
N ALA A 263 7.37 -4.12 -9.60
CA ALA A 263 8.17 -2.93 -9.87
C ALA A 263 7.34 -1.64 -9.74
N ALA A 264 6.10 -1.64 -10.25
CA ALA A 264 5.21 -0.48 -10.14
C ALA A 264 4.80 -0.19 -8.69
N SER A 265 4.55 -1.22 -7.87
CA SER A 265 4.21 -1.02 -6.45
C SER A 265 5.43 -0.63 -5.62
N ALA A 266 6.59 -1.25 -5.85
CA ALA A 266 7.85 -0.85 -5.22
C ALA A 266 8.18 0.62 -5.52
N GLN A 267 7.99 1.04 -6.78
CA GLN A 267 8.15 2.44 -7.16
C GLN A 267 7.14 3.36 -6.45
N ARG A 268 5.86 2.97 -6.35
CA ARG A 268 4.85 3.76 -5.63
C ARG A 268 5.13 3.87 -4.14
N LEU A 269 5.53 2.78 -3.49
CA LEU A 269 5.92 2.77 -2.08
C LEU A 269 7.12 3.69 -1.85
N HIS A 270 8.14 3.59 -2.70
CA HIS A 270 9.29 4.48 -2.64
C HIS A 270 8.91 5.96 -2.81
N LEU A 271 8.01 6.27 -3.77
CA LEU A 271 7.50 7.62 -3.96
C LEU A 271 6.72 8.13 -2.73
N ARG A 272 5.92 7.29 -2.08
CA ARG A 272 5.19 7.65 -0.85
C ARG A 272 6.13 7.89 0.33
N GLN A 273 7.14 7.05 0.50
CA GLN A 273 8.17 7.24 1.52
C GLN A 273 8.89 8.58 1.32
N LEU A 274 9.25 8.89 0.08
CA LEU A 274 9.91 10.16 -0.27
C LEU A 274 8.99 11.36 -0.06
N GLU A 275 7.72 11.26 -0.43
CA GLU A 275 6.71 12.30 -0.16
C GLU A 275 6.55 12.53 1.34
N ARG A 276 6.50 11.47 2.14
CA ARG A 276 6.41 11.54 3.61
C ARG A 276 7.65 12.18 4.23
N GLN A 277 8.84 11.78 3.80
CA GLN A 277 10.11 12.39 4.25
C GLN A 277 10.15 13.88 3.91
N PHE A 278 9.70 14.26 2.72
CA PHE A 278 9.61 15.66 2.31
C PHE A 278 8.61 16.46 3.15
N GLN A 279 7.44 15.88 3.48
CA GLN A 279 6.47 16.52 4.40
C GLN A 279 7.07 16.74 5.80
N ILE A 280 7.82 15.76 6.32
CA ILE A 280 8.52 15.89 7.61
C ILE A 280 9.55 17.01 7.54
N LEU A 281 10.37 17.05 6.48
CA LEU A 281 11.36 18.10 6.27
C LEU A 281 10.71 19.49 6.23
N GLN A 282 9.61 19.65 5.50
CA GLN A 282 8.87 20.91 5.44
C GLN A 282 8.32 21.32 6.80
N PHE A 283 7.82 20.36 7.58
CA PHE A 283 7.31 20.62 8.92
C PHE A 283 8.42 21.03 9.89
N LEU A 284 9.56 20.34 9.88
CA LEU A 284 10.73 20.69 10.69
C LEU A 284 11.24 22.08 10.33
N ARG A 285 11.34 22.37 9.03
CA ARG A 285 11.69 23.71 8.55
C ARG A 285 10.71 24.78 9.04
N TYR A 286 9.41 24.54 8.95
CA TYR A 286 8.40 25.47 9.44
C TYR A 286 8.52 25.69 10.96
N LYS A 287 8.72 24.61 11.75
CA LYS A 287 8.95 24.71 13.20
C LYS A 287 10.20 25.51 13.52
N ALA A 288 11.30 25.24 12.83
CA ALA A 288 12.56 25.99 12.98
C ALA A 288 12.35 27.48 12.65
N GLU A 289 11.76 27.80 11.50
CA GLU A 289 11.43 29.18 11.11
C GLU A 289 10.54 29.88 12.17
N THR A 290 9.57 29.16 12.74
CA THR A 290 8.69 29.70 13.80
C THR A 290 9.44 29.91 15.12
N PHE A 291 10.33 28.98 15.48
CA PHE A 291 11.18 29.07 16.67
C PHE A 291 12.12 30.28 16.58
N PHE A 292 12.77 30.48 15.43
CA PHE A 292 13.63 31.64 15.21
C PHE A 292 12.84 32.95 15.17
N ALA A 293 11.64 32.94 14.58
CA ALA A 293 10.74 34.10 14.62
C ALA A 293 10.25 34.44 16.03
N ALA A 294 10.09 33.44 16.91
CA ALA A 294 9.69 33.60 18.30
C ALA A 294 10.84 34.02 19.24
N HIS A 295 12.10 33.86 18.81
CA HIS A 295 13.31 34.30 19.53
C HIS A 295 14.07 35.41 18.78
N PRO A 296 13.44 36.57 18.49
CA PRO A 296 14.02 37.62 17.66
C PRO A 296 15.25 38.34 18.28
N GLY A 297 15.66 37.98 19.50
CA GLY A 297 16.84 38.51 20.18
C GLY A 297 18.15 37.80 19.83
N ARG A 298 18.15 36.47 19.68
CA ARG A 298 19.39 35.69 19.46
C ARG A 298 20.09 36.06 18.16
N ALA A 299 19.32 36.18 17.08
CA ALA A 299 19.86 36.63 15.79
C ALA A 299 20.38 38.08 15.86
N ARG A 300 19.77 38.96 16.67
CA ARG A 300 20.20 40.34 16.83
C ARG A 300 21.52 40.43 17.60
N ASP A 301 21.64 39.64 18.68
CA ASP A 301 22.84 39.59 19.51
C ASP A 301 24.01 38.98 18.72
N GLU A 302 23.78 37.93 17.93
CA GLU A 302 24.80 37.33 17.05
C GLU A 302 25.17 38.25 15.87
N ILE A 303 24.21 38.97 15.28
CA ILE A 303 24.48 39.98 14.26
C ILE A 303 25.28 41.14 14.86
N GLU A 304 25.00 41.55 16.09
CA GLU A 304 25.68 42.64 16.77
C GLU A 304 27.10 42.23 17.21
N GLU A 305 27.29 40.98 17.64
CA GLU A 305 28.60 40.39 17.90
C GLU A 305 29.44 40.22 16.62
N ALA A 306 28.83 39.71 15.54
CA ALA A 306 29.47 39.61 14.24
C ALA A 306 29.83 40.98 13.67
N LYS A 307 28.99 42.00 13.91
CA LYS A 307 29.26 43.39 13.53
C LYS A 307 30.41 43.97 14.35
N GLN A 308 30.46 43.76 15.66
CA GLN A 308 31.58 44.19 16.51
C GLN A 308 32.90 43.55 16.08
N LEU A 309 32.88 42.25 15.76
CA LEU A 309 34.03 41.54 15.21
C LEU A 309 34.45 42.13 13.87
N TYR A 310 33.50 42.36 12.95
CA TYR A 310 33.78 42.98 11.65
C TYR A 310 34.37 44.39 11.79
N ASP A 311 33.80 45.22 12.66
CA ASP A 311 34.25 46.59 12.94
C ASP A 311 35.64 46.62 13.58
N SER A 312 36.05 45.54 14.26
CA SER A 312 37.40 45.38 14.84
C SER A 312 38.48 44.99 13.82
N LEU A 313 38.11 44.57 12.61
CA LEU A 313 39.05 44.19 11.57
C LEU A 313 39.77 45.40 10.97
N SER A 314 40.92 45.16 10.35
CA SER A 314 41.65 46.24 9.66
C SER A 314 40.83 46.77 8.46
N PRO A 315 40.97 48.06 8.08
CA PRO A 315 40.20 48.66 6.98
C PRO A 315 40.42 47.95 5.63
N GLU A 316 41.63 47.43 5.41
CA GLU A 316 41.97 46.67 4.21
C GLU A 316 41.25 45.32 4.18
N THR A 317 41.10 44.67 5.34
CA THR A 317 40.36 43.41 5.48
C THR A 317 38.85 43.62 5.35
N GLN A 318 38.31 44.68 5.96
CA GLN A 318 36.90 45.06 5.84
C GLN A 318 36.51 45.32 4.39
N LYS A 319 37.34 46.07 3.66
CA LYS A 319 37.17 46.35 2.23
C LYS A 319 37.22 45.07 1.40
N GLY A 320 38.16 44.16 1.70
CA GLY A 320 38.22 42.84 1.07
C GLY A 320 36.90 42.07 1.21
N TYR A 321 36.31 42.02 2.41
CA TYR A 321 35.00 41.39 2.61
C TYR A 321 33.87 42.08 1.85
N GLN A 322 33.83 43.42 1.81
CA GLN A 322 32.80 44.15 1.05
C GLN A 322 32.89 43.89 -0.45
N ASP A 323 34.10 43.90 -1.02
CA ASP A 323 34.34 43.65 -2.44
C ASP A 323 33.89 42.23 -2.84
N ILE A 324 34.07 41.27 -1.94
CA ILE A 324 33.63 39.87 -2.11
C ILE A 324 32.10 39.77 -2.05
N PHE A 325 31.47 40.34 -1.02
CA PHE A 325 30.00 40.34 -0.89
C PHE A 325 29.34 40.99 -2.11
N HIS A 326 29.93 42.07 -2.64
CA HIS A 326 29.47 42.71 -3.87
C HIS A 326 29.64 41.84 -5.13
N ALA A 327 30.66 40.98 -5.19
CA ALA A 327 30.87 40.09 -6.33
C ALA A 327 29.87 38.93 -6.41
N PHE A 328 29.30 38.51 -5.26
CA PHE A 328 28.36 37.38 -5.17
C PHE A 328 26.89 37.79 -4.95
N ALA A 329 26.64 39.07 -4.66
CA ALA A 329 25.30 39.63 -4.55
C ALA A 329 24.63 39.78 -5.91
N GLU A 330 23.36 39.40 -6.02
CA GLU A 330 22.55 39.77 -7.18
C GLU A 330 22.17 41.26 -7.08
N LEU A 331 22.47 42.03 -8.12
CA LEU A 331 22.14 43.46 -8.18
C LEU A 331 20.63 43.66 -8.37
N LYS A 332 19.92 43.84 -7.25
CA LYS A 332 18.56 44.41 -7.14
C LYS A 332 18.60 45.61 -6.18
N GLU A 333 17.46 46.24 -5.87
CA GLU A 333 17.37 47.42 -4.97
C GLU A 333 18.00 47.17 -3.58
N GLU A 334 18.06 45.91 -3.13
CA GLU A 334 18.88 45.46 -2.00
C GLU A 334 19.81 44.33 -2.48
N PRO A 335 21.14 44.41 -2.25
CA PRO A 335 22.04 43.31 -2.56
C PRO A 335 21.72 42.11 -1.67
N ARG A 336 21.20 41.03 -2.28
CA ARG A 336 20.95 39.76 -1.60
C ARG A 336 21.83 38.67 -2.20
N ILE A 337 22.39 37.82 -1.36
CA ILE A 337 23.19 36.67 -1.77
C ILE A 337 22.30 35.42 -1.68
N PRO A 338 21.98 34.75 -2.81
CA PRO A 338 21.26 33.48 -2.80
C PRO A 338 22.03 32.39 -2.02
N LEU A 339 21.34 31.48 -1.33
CA LEU A 339 21.96 30.39 -0.55
C LEU A 339 22.96 29.55 -1.39
N ALA A 340 22.65 29.33 -2.67
CA ALA A 340 23.54 28.64 -3.61
C ALA A 340 24.86 29.40 -3.87
N ASN A 341 24.85 30.74 -3.79
CA ASN A 341 26.06 31.57 -3.92
C ASN A 341 26.85 31.61 -2.61
N ILE A 342 26.20 31.45 -1.45
CA ILE A 342 26.87 31.30 -0.14
C ILE A 342 27.74 30.03 -0.15
N HIS A 343 27.23 28.91 -0.65
CA HIS A 343 28.01 27.67 -0.75
C HIS A 343 29.23 27.81 -1.68
N LYS A 344 29.07 28.51 -2.81
CA LYS A 344 30.18 28.82 -3.72
C LYS A 344 31.20 29.77 -3.10
N MET A 345 30.75 30.69 -2.24
CA MET A 345 31.63 31.59 -1.50
C MET A 345 32.46 30.80 -0.47
N ILE A 346 31.82 29.92 0.29
CA ILE A 346 32.46 29.02 1.27
C ILE A 346 33.55 28.15 0.60
N GLU A 347 33.25 27.62 -0.60
CA GLU A 347 34.16 26.78 -1.37
C GLU A 347 35.30 27.59 -2.02
N ALA A 348 35.00 28.75 -2.63
CA ALA A 348 35.99 29.60 -3.30
C ALA A 348 37.04 30.19 -2.37
N PHE A 349 36.71 30.41 -1.10
CA PHE A 349 37.64 30.93 -0.10
C PHE A 349 38.35 29.85 0.71
N ALA A 350 38.11 28.57 0.41
CA ALA A 350 38.52 27.46 1.26
C ALA A 350 38.16 27.76 2.73
N LEU A 351 36.98 28.36 2.96
CA LEU A 351 36.54 28.72 4.32
C LEU A 351 36.40 27.47 5.18
N ASN A 352 36.13 26.32 4.56
CA ASN A 352 36.19 24.98 5.15
C ASN A 352 37.57 24.64 5.78
N GLU A 353 38.65 25.25 5.31
CA GLU A 353 40.02 25.05 5.82
C GLU A 353 40.44 26.15 6.82
N ARG A 354 39.81 27.33 6.79
CA ARG A 354 40.23 28.51 7.57
C ARG A 354 39.34 28.85 8.75
N ILE A 355 38.05 28.54 8.65
CA ILE A 355 37.08 28.65 9.73
C ILE A 355 36.37 27.29 9.76
N PRO A 356 36.82 26.36 10.62
CA PRO A 356 36.01 25.17 10.88
C PRO A 356 34.64 25.67 11.38
N ASP A 357 33.56 25.01 10.95
CA ASP A 357 32.19 25.24 11.41
C ASP A 357 31.25 26.16 10.58
N CYS A 358 31.65 26.74 9.45
CA CYS A 358 30.73 27.62 8.68
C CYS A 358 29.55 26.88 8.00
N LYS A 359 29.77 25.64 7.53
CA LYS A 359 28.68 24.74 7.07
C LYS A 359 27.98 24.06 8.24
N GLU A 360 28.70 23.91 9.35
CA GLU A 360 28.26 23.24 10.58
C GLU A 360 27.19 24.09 11.26
N LYS A 361 27.44 25.38 11.52
CA LYS A 361 26.51 26.30 12.22
C LYS A 361 25.08 26.34 11.66
N ALA A 362 24.91 26.38 10.33
CA ALA A 362 23.57 26.46 9.72
C ALA A 362 22.74 25.18 9.91
N GLY A 363 23.40 24.02 10.03
CA GLY A 363 22.73 22.79 10.40
C GLY A 363 22.75 22.53 11.91
N GLN A 364 23.73 23.08 12.63
CA GLN A 364 23.92 22.94 14.06
C GLN A 364 22.76 23.60 14.80
N ASP A 365 22.22 24.72 14.31
CA ASP A 365 21.02 25.32 14.91
C ASP A 365 19.76 24.45 14.78
N LEU A 366 19.65 23.64 13.72
CA LEU A 366 18.56 22.65 13.57
C LEU A 366 18.83 21.40 14.42
N PHE A 367 20.10 21.02 14.56
CA PHE A 367 20.53 19.90 15.38
C PHE A 367 20.35 20.20 16.87
N ASP A 368 20.80 21.36 17.35
CA ASP A 368 20.60 21.87 18.70
C ASP A 368 19.12 22.06 19.05
N PHE A 369 18.26 22.23 18.04
CA PHE A 369 16.80 22.23 18.22
C PHE A 369 16.23 20.81 18.38
N LEU A 370 16.82 19.82 17.70
CA LEU A 370 16.41 18.42 17.74
C LEU A 370 17.05 17.64 18.88
N ASP A 371 18.19 18.09 19.40
CA ASP A 371 18.95 17.55 20.53
C ASP A 371 18.59 18.36 21.80
N GLU A 372 17.41 18.09 22.37
CA GLU A 372 16.87 18.87 23.51
C GLU A 372 17.72 18.73 24.79
N ASP A 373 18.43 17.61 24.96
CA ASP A 373 19.30 17.37 26.12
C ASP A 373 20.76 17.78 25.90
N ALA A 374 21.09 18.23 24.69
CA ALA A 374 22.39 18.74 24.26
C ALA A 374 23.52 17.72 24.48
N ASP A 375 23.23 16.44 24.28
CA ASP A 375 24.19 15.35 24.46
C ASP A 375 25.10 15.14 23.22
N GLY A 376 24.82 15.87 22.13
CA GLY A 376 25.54 15.83 20.87
C GLY A 376 25.01 14.77 19.90
N TYR A 377 23.89 14.13 20.23
CA TYR A 377 23.23 13.10 19.45
C TYR A 377 21.71 13.30 19.44
N MET A 378 21.10 13.13 18.27
CA MET A 378 19.63 13.08 18.20
C MET A 378 19.18 11.63 18.36
N THR A 379 18.35 11.37 19.38
CA THR A 379 17.71 10.07 19.62
C THR A 379 16.34 9.96 18.93
N VAL A 380 15.75 8.75 18.97
CA VAL A 380 14.39 8.52 18.48
C VAL A 380 13.36 9.31 19.28
N ASP A 381 13.58 9.46 20.59
CA ASP A 381 12.64 10.13 21.49
C ASP A 381 12.64 11.64 21.21
N ASP A 382 13.82 12.26 21.02
CA ASP A 382 13.92 13.69 20.69
C ASP A 382 13.27 14.01 19.35
N LEU A 383 13.44 13.12 18.36
CA LEU A 383 12.78 13.25 17.06
C LEU A 383 11.26 13.09 17.21
N MET A 384 10.79 12.13 18.01
CA MET A 384 9.36 11.90 18.23
C MET A 384 8.68 13.11 18.87
N ASP A 385 9.30 13.70 19.88
CA ASP A 385 8.80 14.90 20.56
C ASP A 385 8.71 16.09 19.61
N ASN A 386 9.69 16.22 18.72
CA ASN A 386 9.68 17.23 17.67
C ASN A 386 8.65 16.98 16.56
N LEU A 387 8.21 15.73 16.35
CA LEU A 387 7.16 15.36 15.40
C LEU A 387 5.74 15.43 15.98
N LEU A 388 5.58 15.69 17.30
CA LEU A 388 4.29 15.98 17.93
C LEU A 388 3.70 17.25 17.29
N GLY A 389 2.74 17.05 16.38
CA GLY A 389 2.05 18.11 15.63
C GLY A 389 1.93 17.86 14.13
N LEU A 390 2.69 16.91 13.58
CA LEU A 390 2.53 16.46 12.20
C LEU A 390 1.12 15.86 12.02
N LYS A 391 0.44 16.15 10.90
CA LYS A 391 -0.85 15.55 10.55
C LYS A 391 -0.78 14.87 9.18
N PRO A 392 -0.84 13.53 9.09
CA PRO A 392 -0.99 12.58 10.20
C PRO A 392 0.27 12.47 11.07
N ALA A 393 0.10 12.14 12.36
CA ALA A 393 1.20 11.98 13.31
C ALA A 393 2.19 10.93 12.82
N ALA A 394 3.49 11.12 13.10
CA ALA A 394 4.50 10.12 12.83
C ALA A 394 4.35 8.95 13.81
N SER A 395 4.49 7.70 13.33
CA SER A 395 4.57 6.55 14.22
C SER A 395 6.00 6.38 14.76
N GLU A 396 6.14 5.67 15.88
CA GLU A 396 7.45 5.35 16.45
C GLU A 396 8.31 4.54 15.46
N GLU A 397 7.72 3.63 14.70
CA GLU A 397 8.42 2.91 13.64
C GLU A 397 8.85 3.83 12.48
N GLU A 398 8.04 4.82 12.11
CA GLU A 398 8.43 5.83 11.10
C GLU A 398 9.62 6.64 11.60
N ALA A 399 9.63 7.06 12.87
CA ALA A 399 10.75 7.79 13.47
C ALA A 399 12.02 6.92 13.55
N LYS A 400 11.90 5.66 13.98
CA LYS A 400 13.02 4.70 13.97
C LYS A 400 13.59 4.49 12.57
N GLN A 401 12.75 4.37 11.56
CA GLN A 401 13.18 4.26 10.17
C GLN A 401 13.87 5.55 9.68
N LEU A 402 13.36 6.72 10.08
CA LEU A 402 13.95 8.01 9.74
C LEU A 402 15.35 8.17 10.37
N VAL A 403 15.47 7.88 11.67
CA VAL A 403 16.74 7.86 12.42
C VAL A 403 17.72 6.88 11.79
N ALA A 404 17.28 5.66 11.47
CA ALA A 404 18.13 4.67 10.81
C ALA A 404 18.57 5.12 9.40
N ALA A 405 17.72 5.83 8.66
CA ALA A 405 18.05 6.39 7.37
C ALA A 405 19.07 7.53 7.49
N MET A 406 18.91 8.44 8.47
CA MET A 406 19.88 9.49 8.78
C MET A 406 21.22 8.90 9.21
N ALA A 407 21.21 7.87 10.06
CA ALA A 407 22.40 7.17 10.55
C ALA A 407 23.07 6.25 9.50
N HIS A 408 22.60 6.24 8.24
CA HIS A 408 23.13 5.40 7.15
C HIS A 408 23.19 3.89 7.50
N GLY A 409 22.22 3.41 8.28
CA GLY A 409 22.11 2.00 8.67
C GLY A 409 23.15 1.51 9.70
N VAL A 410 23.93 2.41 10.32
CA VAL A 410 24.77 2.04 11.47
C VAL A 410 23.85 1.68 12.63
N ARG A 411 24.05 0.49 13.23
CA ARG A 411 23.28 0.07 14.41
C ARG A 411 23.66 0.93 15.61
N GLY A 412 22.93 2.02 15.78
CA GLY A 412 22.96 2.92 16.92
C GLY A 412 21.83 3.93 16.73
N GLU A 413 21.04 4.16 17.76
CA GLU A 413 19.87 5.06 17.76
C GLU A 413 20.27 6.55 17.75
N LEU A 414 21.52 6.85 17.43
CA LEU A 414 22.14 8.16 17.58
C LEU A 414 22.49 8.70 16.20
N VAL A 415 21.89 9.84 15.86
CA VAL A 415 22.21 10.59 14.65
C VAL A 415 23.17 11.71 15.03
N SER A 416 24.35 11.74 14.42
CA SER A 416 25.26 12.87 14.57
C SER A 416 24.87 14.03 13.65
N PHE A 417 25.35 15.23 13.97
CA PHE A 417 25.15 16.42 13.14
C PHE A 417 25.47 16.18 11.66
N TYR A 418 26.64 15.61 11.37
CA TYR A 418 27.09 15.33 10.00
C TYR A 418 26.16 14.37 9.25
N GLN A 419 25.58 13.40 9.94
CA GLN A 419 24.64 12.45 9.37
C GLN A 419 23.30 13.13 9.02
N LEU A 420 22.80 13.99 9.90
CA LEU A 420 21.58 14.78 9.65
C LEU A 420 21.78 15.73 8.46
N ALA A 421 22.88 16.48 8.43
CA ALA A 421 23.17 17.43 7.35
C ALA A 421 23.28 16.73 5.97
N THR A 422 23.99 15.60 5.92
CA THR A 422 24.11 14.79 4.70
C THR A 422 22.75 14.27 4.24
N TRP A 423 21.92 13.81 5.18
CA TRP A 423 20.57 13.34 4.87
C TRP A 423 19.66 14.45 4.32
N ILE A 424 19.73 15.67 4.86
CA ILE A 424 18.97 16.83 4.36
C ILE A 424 19.33 17.13 2.90
N ASP A 425 20.64 17.22 2.60
CA ASP A 425 21.12 17.49 1.24
C ASP A 425 20.66 16.40 0.26
N GLU A 426 20.76 15.12 0.65
CA GLU A 426 20.29 14.00 -0.16
C GLU A 426 18.78 14.05 -0.43
N ILE A 427 17.96 14.34 0.58
CA ILE A 427 16.51 14.42 0.43
C ILE A 427 16.11 15.62 -0.44
N GLU A 428 16.76 16.78 -0.28
CA GLU A 428 16.53 17.93 -1.14
C GLU A 428 16.85 17.64 -2.61
N ASP A 429 17.99 17.01 -2.90
CA ASP A 429 18.39 16.67 -4.26
C ASP A 429 17.44 15.63 -4.88
N ARG A 430 17.02 14.62 -4.10
CA ARG A 430 16.00 13.68 -4.54
C ARG A 430 14.66 14.37 -4.78
N ALA A 431 14.25 15.31 -3.93
CA ALA A 431 13.03 16.09 -4.10
C ALA A 431 13.09 17.02 -5.32
N ARG A 432 14.25 17.58 -5.69
CA ARG A 432 14.41 18.36 -6.93
C ARG A 432 14.26 17.51 -8.18
N SER A 433 14.68 16.24 -8.12
CA SER A 433 14.46 15.27 -9.20
C SER A 433 13.01 14.75 -9.25
N PHE A 434 12.23 14.98 -8.19
CA PHE A 434 10.83 14.61 -8.09
C PHE A 434 9.97 15.59 -8.89
N HIS A 435 9.49 15.16 -10.05
CA HIS A 435 8.40 15.82 -10.75
C HIS A 435 7.07 15.22 -10.26
N PRO A 436 6.30 15.90 -9.38
CA PRO A 436 4.98 15.42 -9.02
C PRO A 436 4.13 15.38 -10.29
N LYS A 437 3.73 14.18 -10.72
CA LYS A 437 2.70 14.01 -11.74
C LYS A 437 1.38 14.51 -11.16
N GLY A 438 1.11 15.79 -11.28
CA GLY A 438 -0.21 16.33 -10.96
C GLY A 438 -0.29 17.75 -10.39
N SER A 439 0.79 18.49 -10.18
CA SER A 439 0.61 19.94 -9.94
C SER A 439 0.36 20.61 -11.29
N PRO A 440 -0.84 21.16 -11.57
CA PRO A 440 -1.04 21.96 -12.76
C PRO A 440 -0.13 23.18 -12.64
N THR A 441 0.93 23.22 -13.45
CA THR A 441 1.74 24.42 -13.64
C THR A 441 0.93 25.42 -14.47
N ARG A 442 0.16 26.23 -13.75
CA ARG A 442 -0.27 27.63 -13.96
C ARG A 442 -1.75 27.85 -13.67
#